data_AF-A0A1K0IXY0-F1
#
_entry.id   AF-A0A1K0IXY0-F1
#
_cell.length_a   1.000
_cell.length_b   1.000
_cell.length_c   1.000
_cell.angle_alpha   90.00
_cell.angle_beta   90.00
_cell.angle_gamma   90.00
#
_symmetry.space_group_name_H-M   'P 1'
#
loop_
_entity.id
_entity.type
_entity.pdbx_description
1 polymer ?
#
loop_
_entity_poly.entity_id
_entity_poly.type
_entity_poly.pdbx_seq_one_letter_code
_entity_poly.pdbx_strand_id
1 'polypeptide(L)'
;MARQRDAALAGHGIAVLPLFIVAADLAQGCLVEILPDEVPLDDGVFAVYPRTAFTSPKIRTLVQYLQHEMSPPPWELPAAGVIPAAELVPLLPG
;
A
#
# COMPACT_ATOMS: atom_id res chain seq x y z
N MET A 1 -7.84 6.12 -6.94
CA MET A 1 -6.66 6.18 -6.05
C MET A 1 -5.84 7.47 -6.21
N ALA A 2 -5.41 7.88 -7.41
CA ALA A 2 -4.59 9.11 -7.59
C ALA A 2 -5.16 10.36 -6.88
N ARG A 3 -6.46 10.63 -7.03
CA ARG A 3 -7.11 11.78 -6.36
C ARG A 3 -7.08 11.73 -4.82
N GLN A 4 -7.14 10.54 -4.22
CA GLN A 4 -7.11 10.41 -2.75
C GLN A 4 -5.69 10.64 -2.22
N ARG A 5 -4.68 10.12 -2.94
CA ARG A 5 -3.26 10.39 -2.62
C ARG A 5 -2.94 11.88 -2.69
N ASP A 6 -3.33 12.53 -3.79
CA ASP A 6 -3.04 13.97 -3.98
C ASP A 6 -3.75 14.83 -2.92
N ALA A 7 -4.97 14.47 -2.53
CA ALA A 7 -5.69 15.14 -1.46
C ALA A 7 -5.03 14.95 -0.08
N ALA A 8 -4.55 13.75 0.23
CA ALA A 8 -3.82 13.46 1.46
C ALA A 8 -2.49 14.25 1.51
N LEU A 9 -1.74 14.27 0.41
CA LEU A 9 -0.51 15.08 0.28
C LEU A 9 -0.76 16.58 0.40
N ALA A 10 -1.93 17.06 -0.05
CA ALA A 10 -2.35 18.46 0.10
C ALA A 10 -2.89 18.79 1.50
N GLY A 11 -2.93 17.83 2.43
CA GLY A 11 -3.40 18.04 3.80
C GLY A 11 -4.93 18.17 3.92
N HIS A 12 -5.70 17.65 2.96
CA HIS A 12 -7.17 17.70 3.00
C HIS A 12 -7.81 16.63 3.92
N GLY A 13 -7.01 15.85 4.64
CA GLY A 13 -7.48 14.88 5.62
C GLY A 13 -6.71 13.57 5.59
N ILE A 14 -7.38 12.52 6.05
CA ILE A 14 -6.86 11.16 6.17
C ILE A 14 -7.37 10.31 5.00
N ALA A 15 -6.54 9.40 4.48
CA ALA A 15 -6.93 8.46 3.44
C ALA A 15 -6.36 7.07 3.71
N VAL A 16 -7.16 6.04 3.42
CA VAL A 16 -6.69 4.65 3.35
C VAL A 16 -6.21 4.41 1.92
N LEU A 17 -4.91 4.14 1.78
CA LEU A 17 -4.24 4.02 0.48
C LEU A 17 -3.35 2.77 0.48
N PRO A 18 -3.27 2.04 -0.65
CA PRO A 18 -2.35 0.91 -0.77
C PRO A 18 -0.88 1.34 -0.64
N LEU A 19 -0.06 0.60 0.09
CA LEU A 19 1.36 0.93 0.30
C LEU A 19 2.14 1.08 -1.00
N PHE A 20 1.85 0.27 -2.02
CA PHE A 20 2.56 0.32 -3.31
C PHE A 20 2.45 1.66 -4.05
N ILE A 21 1.51 2.55 -3.70
CA ILE A 21 1.41 3.90 -4.26
C ILE A 21 1.95 5.02 -3.35
N VAL A 22 2.11 4.77 -2.05
CA VAL A 22 2.51 5.80 -1.06
C VAL A 22 3.81 5.50 -0.32
N ALA A 23 4.43 4.33 -0.52
CA ALA A 23 5.64 3.93 0.19
C ALA A 23 6.78 4.97 0.06
N ALA A 24 6.94 5.60 -1.11
CA ALA A 24 7.93 6.66 -1.30
C ALA A 24 7.58 7.93 -0.51
N ASP A 25 6.30 8.31 -0.46
CA ASP A 25 5.84 9.49 0.29
C ASP A 25 5.98 9.28 1.80
N LEU A 26 5.70 8.05 2.27
CA LEU A 26 5.93 7.63 3.66
C LEU A 26 7.42 7.65 4.01
N ALA A 27 8.29 7.13 3.12
CA ALA A 27 9.73 7.14 3.33
C ALA A 27 10.32 8.57 3.33
N GLN A 28 9.72 9.49 2.58
CA GLN A 28 10.11 10.90 2.54
C GLN A 28 9.51 11.75 3.68
N GLY A 29 8.59 11.19 4.48
CA GLY A 29 7.87 11.92 5.52
C GLY A 29 6.82 12.91 4.97
N CYS A 30 6.48 12.84 3.68
CA CYS A 30 5.39 13.61 3.08
C CYS A 30 4.01 13.07 3.51
N LEU A 31 3.95 11.78 3.83
CA LEU A 31 2.83 11.15 4.51
C LEU A 31 3.34 10.48 5.79
N VAL A 32 2.43 10.29 6.74
CA VAL A 32 2.71 9.63 8.01
C VAL A 32 1.65 8.57 8.24
N GLU A 33 2.07 7.40 8.71
CA GLU A 33 1.14 6.34 9.05
C GLU A 33 0.42 6.68 10.36
N ILE A 34 -0.88 6.40 10.39
CA ILE A 34 -1.71 6.61 11.56
C ILE A 34 -2.46 5.32 11.90
N LEU A 35 -2.80 5.14 13.17
CA LEU A 35 -3.54 3.96 13.64
C LEU A 35 -2.87 2.64 13.20
N PRO A 36 -1.57 2.42 13.53
CA PRO A 36 -0.81 1.25 13.05
C PRO A 36 -1.43 -0.09 13.49
N ASP A 37 -2.23 -0.10 14.55
CA ASP A 37 -2.90 -1.29 15.08
C ASP A 37 -4.21 -1.62 14.33
N GLU A 38 -4.75 -0.69 13.55
CA GLU A 38 -6.03 -0.80 12.84
C GLU A 38 -5.78 -0.97 11.34
N VAL A 39 -5.39 -2.18 10.95
CA VAL A 39 -5.06 -2.49 9.56
C VAL A 39 -6.33 -2.84 8.77
N PRO A 40 -6.62 -2.17 7.63
CA PRO A 40 -7.69 -2.56 6.72
C PRO A 40 -7.52 -4.00 6.24
N LEU A 41 -8.59 -4.63 5.73
CA LEU A 41 -8.49 -5.98 5.16
C LEU A 41 -7.36 -6.05 4.12
N ASP A 42 -6.55 -7.09 4.25
CA ASP A 42 -5.39 -7.34 3.40
C ASP A 42 -5.80 -7.43 1.92
N ASP A 43 -5.22 -6.55 1.10
CA ASP A 43 -5.50 -6.43 -0.33
C ASP A 43 -4.20 -6.71 -1.09
N GLY A 44 -4.02 -7.99 -1.46
CA GLY A 44 -2.82 -8.47 -2.13
C GLY A 44 -2.73 -8.07 -3.61
N VAL A 45 -1.53 -8.15 -4.19
CA VAL A 45 -1.35 -8.01 -5.64
C VAL A 45 -1.50 -9.37 -6.33
N PHE A 46 -2.49 -9.49 -7.21
CA PHE A 46 -2.80 -10.75 -7.89
C PHE A 46 -2.51 -10.68 -9.39
N ALA A 47 -1.86 -11.72 -9.92
CA ALA A 47 -1.74 -11.94 -11.36
C ALA A 47 -2.97 -12.70 -11.86
N VAL A 48 -3.83 -12.03 -12.64
CA VAL A 48 -5.05 -12.63 -13.22
C VAL A 48 -4.82 -12.99 -14.68
N TYR A 49 -5.11 -14.24 -15.04
CA TYR A 49 -5.00 -14.75 -16.40
C TYR A 49 -6.04 -15.85 -16.66
N PRO A 50 -6.46 -16.09 -17.92
CA PRO A 50 -7.44 -17.11 -18.24
C PRO A 50 -6.99 -18.50 -17.78
N ARG A 51 -7.84 -19.19 -17.04
CA ARG A 51 -7.61 -20.59 -16.66
C ARG A 51 -7.81 -21.47 -17.89
N THR A 52 -6.71 -21.83 -18.55
CA THR A 52 -6.71 -22.76 -19.69
C THR A 52 -6.16 -24.11 -19.27
N ALA A 53 -6.57 -25.19 -19.94
CA ALA A 53 -6.02 -26.53 -19.68
C ALA A 53 -4.50 -26.60 -19.86
N PHE A 54 -3.95 -25.71 -20.70
CA PHE A 54 -2.52 -25.59 -20.98
C PHE A 54 -2.08 -24.13 -20.84
N THR A 55 -1.96 -23.62 -19.61
CA THR A 55 -1.34 -22.32 -19.37
C THR A 55 0.05 -22.31 -20.01
N SER A 56 0.27 -21.37 -20.95
CA SER A 56 1.53 -21.25 -21.67
C SER A 56 2.72 -21.20 -20.71
N PRO A 57 3.81 -21.95 -20.97
CA PRO A 57 5.03 -21.88 -20.16
C PRO A 57 5.52 -20.45 -19.95
N LYS A 58 5.37 -19.57 -20.95
CA LYS A 58 5.75 -18.16 -20.88
C LYS A 58 5.01 -17.39 -19.77
N ILE A 59 3.70 -17.61 -19.62
CA ILE A 59 2.90 -16.96 -18.57
C ILE A 59 3.33 -17.49 -17.19
N ARG A 60 3.55 -18.80 -17.07
CA ARG A 60 4.02 -19.41 -15.83
C ARG A 60 5.37 -18.84 -15.39
N THR A 61 6.33 -18.76 -16.31
CA THR A 61 7.65 -18.17 -16.05
C THR A 61 7.54 -16.71 -15.63
N LEU A 62 6.69 -15.92 -16.30
CA LEU A 62 6.47 -14.52 -15.93
C LEU A 62 5.86 -14.39 -14.52
N VAL A 63 4.84 -15.18 -14.20
CA VAL A 63 4.22 -15.13 -12.86
C VAL A 63 5.21 -15.55 -11.79
N GLN A 64 6.02 -16.60 -12.03
CA GLN A 64 7.09 -17.00 -11.10
C GLN A 64 8.13 -15.89 -10.91
N TYR A 65 8.53 -15.23 -11.99
CA TYR A 65 9.46 -14.10 -11.91
C TYR A 65 8.87 -12.96 -11.06
N LEU A 66 7.63 -12.56 -11.33
CA LEU A 66 6.96 -11.50 -10.57
C LEU A 66 6.80 -11.88 -9.09
N GLN A 67 6.43 -13.12 -8.79
CA GLN A 67 6.33 -13.60 -7.40
C GLN A 67 7.68 -13.55 -6.68
N HIS A 68 8.78 -13.87 -7.38
CA HIS A 68 10.12 -13.80 -6.81
C HIS A 68 10.55 -12.35 -6.55
N GLU A 69 10.39 -11.46 -7.53
CA GLU A 69 10.80 -10.05 -7.43
C GLU A 69 9.94 -9.25 -6.45
N MET A 70 8.70 -9.68 -6.21
CA MET A 70 7.75 -9.00 -5.31
C MET A 70 7.71 -9.64 -3.92
N SER A 71 8.66 -10.51 -3.58
CA SER A 71 8.75 -11.17 -2.28
C SER A 71 10.14 -10.96 -1.64
N PRO A 72 10.25 -10.27 -0.49
CA PRO A 72 9.16 -9.57 0.22
C PRO A 72 8.61 -8.40 -0.61
N PRO A 73 7.37 -7.95 -0.33
CA PRO A 73 6.78 -6.84 -1.08
C PRO A 73 7.65 -5.58 -0.99
N PRO A 74 8.10 -5.01 -2.12
CA PRO A 74 9.11 -3.94 -2.12
C PRO A 74 8.60 -2.61 -1.54
N TRP A 75 7.29 -2.48 -1.35
CA TRP A 75 6.63 -1.32 -0.75
C TRP A 75 6.44 -1.43 0.77
N GLU A 76 6.79 -2.56 1.38
CA GLU A 76 6.86 -2.71 2.85
C GLU A 76 8.14 -2.03 3.39
N LEU A 77 8.30 -0.75 3.04
CA LEU A 77 9.38 0.07 3.57
C LEU A 77 9.02 0.50 5.00
N PRO A 78 9.99 0.58 5.92
CA PRO A 78 9.72 1.12 7.25
C PRO A 78 9.21 2.56 7.11
N ALA A 79 7.99 2.82 7.59
CA ALA A 79 7.42 4.15 7.60
C ALA A 79 8.33 5.11 8.38
N ALA A 80 8.67 6.26 7.79
CA ALA A 80 9.56 7.24 8.43
C ALA A 80 8.92 7.91 9.66
N GLY A 81 7.60 7.77 9.82
CA GLY A 81 6.85 8.21 10.99
C GLY A 81 5.56 7.42 11.15
N VAL A 82 5.28 7.02 12.38
CA VAL A 82 4.02 6.41 12.82
C VAL A 82 3.48 7.28 13.95
N ILE A 83 2.25 7.78 13.81
CA ILE A 83 1.58 8.53 14.88
C ILE A 83 0.57 7.61 15.56
N PRO A 84 0.69 7.37 16.89
CA PRO A 84 -0.24 6.52 17.62
C PRO A 84 -1.62 7.17 17.71
N ALA A 85 -2.66 6.33 17.82
CA ALA A 85 -4.06 6.76 17.88
C ALA A 85 -4.33 7.85 18.92
N ALA A 86 -3.68 7.77 20.08
CA ALA A 86 -3.84 8.71 21.18
C ALA A 86 -3.46 10.16 20.82
N GLU A 87 -2.51 10.34 19.90
CA GLU A 87 -2.05 11.66 19.46
C GLU A 87 -2.94 12.28 18.37
N LEU A 88 -3.84 11.48 17.77
CA LEU A 88 -4.75 11.92 16.71
C LEU A 88 -6.11 12.37 17.22
N VAL A 89 -6.53 11.90 18.40
CA VAL A 89 -7.82 12.24 19.02
C VAL A 89 -8.08 13.76 19.10
N PRO A 90 -7.10 14.63 19.42
CA PRO A 90 -7.31 16.08 19.46
C PRO A 90 -7.59 16.73 18.10
N LEU A 91 -7.29 16.03 16.99
CA LEU A 91 -7.34 16.55 15.62
C LEU A 91 -8.61 16.10 14.86
N LEU A 92 -9.40 15.18 15.43
CA LEU A 92 -10.65 14.74 14.82
C LEU A 92 -11.80 15.65 15.29
N PRO A 93 -12.60 16.24 14.38
CA PRO A 93 -13.80 16.95 14.78
C PRO A 93 -14.76 15.96 15.46
N GLY A 94 -15.26 16.35 16.65
CA GLY A 94 -16.21 15.55 17.44
C GLY A 94 -17.57 15.38 16.78
#